data_AF-A0A2Z4U7K4-F1
#
_entry.id   AF-A0A2Z4U7K4-F1
#
_cell.length_a   1.000
_cell.length_b   1.000
_cell.length_c   1.000
_cell.angle_alpha   90.00
_cell.angle_beta   90.00
_cell.angle_gamma   90.00
#
_symmetry.space_group_name_H-M   'P 1'
#
loop_
_entity.id
_entity.type
_entity.pdbx_description
1 polymer ?
#
loop_
_entity_poly.entity_id
_entity_poly.type
_entity_poly.pdbx_seq_one_letter_code
_entity_poly.pdbx_strand_id
1 'polypeptide(L)'
;MLRGGVPLLTHISYIFDACVPIYLFCSGYGLYRSEESGSSMKKRVQRILKLLIRFWIIMILTCCVGYALGMKERFPGSLLNFILNVCLIKNSYVGAFWFVQTYTILALLSGGIFKWIRKYSYWIILPISFVLYISAFGMEYLVLGRIDMEVLGLLLNALMLFLRSQFSFVVGMILAKEDILEHCKFLSKIRKNPILPWLFLILIIIVRANLRHMIFAPFSAFALIVLFGTYHWGKAGEKTLLFFGKHSTNMWLTHMQFYMIFTPTLVFASRNVFVIMLTLVGLSLAASYVVDWIYTILQKKIPI
;
A
#
# COMPACT_ATOMS: atom_id res chain seq x y z
N MET A 1 24.02 8.88 16.64
CA MET A 1 24.50 9.20 15.28
C MET A 1 25.26 7.99 14.77
N LEU A 2 24.85 7.38 13.65
CA LEU A 2 25.60 6.31 13.00
C LEU A 2 25.79 6.70 11.54
N ARG A 3 27.06 6.95 11.18
CA ARG A 3 27.72 7.21 9.87
C ARG A 3 26.87 7.86 8.76
N GLY A 4 27.22 9.10 8.42
CA GLY A 4 26.87 9.73 7.14
C GLY A 4 25.85 10.88 7.18
N GLY A 5 25.59 11.49 8.34
CA GLY A 5 24.73 12.68 8.45
C GLY A 5 23.23 12.45 8.19
N VAL A 6 22.85 11.26 7.70
CA VAL A 6 21.45 10.88 7.48
C VAL A 6 20.86 10.33 8.79
N PRO A 7 19.73 10.88 9.30
CA PRO A 7 19.11 10.40 10.52
C PRO A 7 18.79 8.89 10.47
N LEU A 8 18.89 8.20 11.61
CA LEU A 8 18.47 6.81 11.78
C LEU A 8 17.03 6.60 11.29
N LEU A 9 16.18 7.61 11.52
CA LEU A 9 14.81 7.65 11.05
C LEU A 9 14.69 7.43 9.54
N THR A 10 15.55 8.05 8.72
CA THR A 10 15.52 7.91 7.26
C THR A 10 15.84 6.49 6.80
N HIS A 11 16.80 5.82 7.46
CA HIS A 11 17.13 4.43 7.16
C HIS A 11 15.98 3.49 7.50
N ILE A 12 15.30 3.74 8.62
CA ILE A 12 14.12 2.97 9.04
C ILE A 12 12.95 3.22 8.08
N SER A 13 12.75 4.46 7.60
CA SER A 13 11.71 4.78 6.62
C SER A 13 11.83 3.97 5.33
N TYR A 14 13.05 3.77 4.80
CA TYR A 14 13.26 2.98 3.58
C TYR A 14 12.89 1.49 3.71
N ILE A 15 12.93 0.94 4.93
CA ILE A 15 12.48 -0.43 5.20
C ILE A 15 10.95 -0.49 5.09
N PHE A 16 10.26 0.54 5.61
CA PHE A 16 8.80 0.64 5.62
C PHE A 16 8.19 1.17 4.31
N ASP A 17 9.01 1.67 3.37
CA ASP A 17 8.60 1.98 1.99
C ASP A 17 8.09 0.76 1.21
N ALA A 18 8.25 -0.45 1.75
CA ALA A 18 7.69 -1.68 1.18
C ALA A 18 6.18 -1.84 1.44
N CYS A 19 5.53 -0.99 2.24
CA CYS A 19 4.12 -1.16 2.64
C CYS A 19 3.15 -1.23 1.44
N VAL A 20 3.31 -0.37 0.44
CA VAL A 20 2.46 -0.35 -0.77
C VAL A 20 2.67 -1.62 -1.61
N PRO A 21 3.91 -2.00 -1.97
CA PRO A 21 4.17 -3.29 -2.59
C PRO A 21 3.66 -4.51 -1.81
N ILE A 22 3.74 -4.51 -0.47
CA ILE A 22 3.18 -5.60 0.36
C ILE A 22 1.67 -5.68 0.19
N TYR A 23 0.97 -4.55 0.28
CA TYR A 23 -0.48 -4.51 0.11
C TYR A 23 -0.89 -5.00 -1.28
N LEU A 24 -0.18 -4.56 -2.32
CA LEU A 24 -0.43 -4.97 -3.71
C LEU A 24 -0.19 -6.47 -3.92
N PHE A 25 0.89 -7.00 -3.36
CA PHE A 25 1.18 -8.42 -3.39
C PHE A 25 0.05 -9.22 -2.74
N CYS A 26 -0.33 -8.90 -1.50
CA CYS A 26 -1.37 -9.62 -0.77
C CYS A 26 -2.72 -9.53 -1.50
N SER A 27 -3.01 -8.37 -2.10
CA SER A 27 -4.20 -8.16 -2.92
C SER A 27 -4.20 -9.01 -4.18
N GLY A 28 -3.08 -9.07 -4.90
CA GLY A 28 -2.91 -9.91 -6.08
C GLY A 28 -3.10 -11.39 -5.74
N TYR A 29 -2.44 -11.85 -4.67
CA TYR A 29 -2.58 -13.21 -4.16
C TYR A 29 -4.04 -13.55 -3.82
N GLY A 30 -4.71 -12.72 -3.01
CA GLY A 30 -6.09 -12.94 -2.60
C GLY A 30 -7.11 -12.85 -3.74
N LEU A 31 -6.90 -11.94 -4.69
CA LEU A 31 -7.75 -11.83 -5.88
C LEU A 31 -7.57 -13.05 -6.79
N TYR A 32 -6.34 -13.55 -6.98
CA TYR A 32 -6.12 -14.78 -7.76
C TYR A 32 -6.90 -15.96 -7.20
N ARG A 33 -6.75 -16.25 -5.89
CA ARG A 33 -7.49 -17.34 -5.21
C ARG A 33 -9.00 -17.17 -5.29
N SER A 34 -9.46 -15.93 -5.17
CA SER A 34 -10.87 -15.60 -5.31
C SER A 34 -11.38 -15.91 -6.72
N GLU A 35 -10.63 -15.54 -7.77
CA GLU A 35 -11.01 -15.83 -9.17
C GLU A 35 -10.94 -17.32 -9.50
N GLU A 36 -9.95 -18.03 -8.96
CA GLU A 36 -9.82 -19.48 -9.07
C GLU A 36 -11.04 -20.21 -8.47
N SER A 37 -11.56 -19.72 -7.35
CA SER A 37 -12.80 -20.22 -6.73
C SER A 37 -14.10 -19.81 -7.45
N GLY A 38 -14.02 -19.17 -8.62
CA GLY A 38 -15.19 -18.77 -9.42
C GLY A 38 -15.81 -17.43 -8.99
N SER A 39 -15.03 -16.50 -8.43
CA SER A 39 -15.52 -15.16 -8.09
C SER A 39 -16.06 -14.41 -9.31
N SER A 40 -17.20 -13.75 -9.16
CA SER A 40 -17.79 -12.91 -10.20
C SER A 40 -17.25 -11.47 -10.15
N MET A 41 -17.35 -10.78 -11.29
CA MET A 41 -17.07 -9.34 -11.39
C MET A 41 -17.84 -8.52 -10.34
N LYS A 42 -19.06 -8.95 -9.98
CA LYS A 42 -19.88 -8.31 -8.93
C LYS A 42 -19.17 -8.30 -7.57
N LYS A 43 -18.58 -9.42 -7.13
CA LYS A 43 -17.87 -9.51 -5.85
C LYS A 43 -16.64 -8.57 -5.81
N ARG A 44 -15.95 -8.46 -6.94
CA ARG A 44 -14.80 -7.56 -7.09
C ARG A 44 -15.22 -6.09 -7.00
N VAL A 45 -16.26 -5.69 -7.73
CA VAL A 45 -16.81 -4.34 -7.66
C VAL A 45 -17.29 -4.02 -6.24
N GLN A 46 -17.96 -4.96 -5.57
CA GLN A 46 -18.36 -4.80 -4.16
C GLN A 46 -17.16 -4.56 -3.23
N ARG A 47 -16.07 -5.34 -3.37
CA ARG A 47 -14.84 -5.13 -2.57
C ARG A 47 -14.23 -3.75 -2.80
N ILE A 48 -14.19 -3.29 -4.05
CA ILE A 48 -13.69 -1.96 -4.40
C ILE A 48 -14.59 -0.88 -3.81
N LEU A 49 -15.91 -1.01 -3.95
CA LEU A 49 -16.87 -0.05 -3.40
C LEU A 49 -16.75 0.06 -1.87
N LYS A 50 -16.50 -1.06 -1.17
CA LYS A 50 -16.24 -1.05 0.28
C LYS A 50 -14.98 -0.24 0.63
N LEU A 51 -13.93 -0.32 -0.18
CA LEU A 51 -12.73 0.52 -0.02
C LEU A 51 -13.03 1.99 -0.33
N LEU A 52 -13.75 2.28 -1.41
CA LEU A 52 -14.09 3.65 -1.82
C LEU A 52 -14.93 4.38 -0.77
N ILE A 53 -15.91 3.71 -0.16
CA ILE A 53 -16.70 4.30 0.92
C ILE A 53 -15.81 4.66 2.10
N ARG A 54 -14.90 3.77 2.52
CA ARG A 54 -13.93 4.06 3.60
C ARG A 54 -13.05 5.25 3.25
N PHE A 55 -12.56 5.29 2.02
CA PHE A 55 -11.79 6.41 1.50
C PHE A 55 -12.59 7.72 1.54
N TRP A 56 -13.83 7.75 1.06
CA TRP A 56 -14.68 8.94 1.08
C TRP A 56 -14.97 9.42 2.50
N ILE A 57 -15.22 8.51 3.45
CA ILE A 57 -15.34 8.88 4.88
C ILE A 57 -14.06 9.57 5.35
N ILE A 58 -12.89 8.97 5.11
CA ILE A 58 -11.60 9.52 5.53
C ILE A 58 -11.34 10.88 4.87
N MET A 59 -11.65 11.03 3.60
CA MET A 59 -11.49 12.27 2.85
C MET A 59 -12.40 13.38 3.39
N ILE A 60 -13.67 13.08 3.67
CA ILE A 60 -14.62 14.03 4.27
C ILE A 60 -14.14 14.44 5.67
N LEU A 61 -13.74 13.48 6.51
CA LEU A 61 -13.18 13.77 7.83
C LEU A 61 -11.92 14.65 7.73
N THR A 62 -11.04 14.37 6.78
CA THR A 62 -9.84 15.17 6.50
C THR A 62 -10.24 16.61 6.13
N CYS A 63 -11.27 16.78 5.30
CA CYS A 63 -11.77 18.10 4.94
C CYS A 63 -12.36 18.85 6.15
N CYS A 64 -13.17 18.17 6.98
CA CYS A 64 -13.77 18.76 8.18
C CYS A 64 -12.71 19.22 9.19
N VAL A 65 -11.71 18.37 9.47
CA VAL A 65 -10.61 18.70 10.38
C VAL A 65 -9.77 19.85 9.81
N GLY A 66 -9.40 19.79 8.53
CA GLY A 66 -8.66 20.86 7.87
C GLY A 66 -9.41 22.20 7.90
N TYR A 67 -10.72 22.19 7.66
CA TYR A 67 -11.56 23.38 7.76
C TYR A 67 -11.59 23.95 9.19
N ALA A 68 -11.74 23.08 10.20
CA ALA A 68 -11.75 23.47 11.61
C ALA A 68 -10.41 24.07 12.07
N LEU A 69 -9.30 23.62 11.49
CA LEU A 69 -7.94 24.14 11.74
C LEU A 69 -7.61 25.41 10.92
N GLY A 70 -8.60 25.99 10.22
CA GLY A 70 -8.41 27.23 9.44
C GLY A 70 -7.77 27.03 8.07
N MET A 71 -7.56 25.79 7.61
CA MET A 71 -6.93 25.48 6.32
C MET A 71 -7.93 25.46 5.14
N LYS A 72 -8.87 26.40 5.11
CA LYS A 72 -10.04 26.39 4.21
C LYS A 72 -9.67 26.39 2.73
N GLU A 73 -8.59 27.09 2.36
CA GLU A 73 -8.05 27.15 1.00
C GLU A 73 -7.59 25.79 0.47
N ARG A 74 -7.12 24.90 1.38
CA ARG A 74 -6.65 23.56 1.03
C ARG A 74 -7.73 22.50 1.22
N PHE A 75 -8.60 22.67 2.21
CA PHE A 75 -9.59 21.68 2.64
C PHE A 75 -10.98 22.33 2.80
N PRO A 76 -11.94 22.08 1.89
CA PRO A 76 -11.83 21.31 0.63
C PRO A 76 -11.22 22.13 -0.54
N GLY A 77 -10.96 23.42 -0.36
CA GLY A 77 -10.61 24.32 -1.47
C GLY A 77 -11.81 24.56 -2.40
N SER A 78 -11.59 24.50 -3.72
CA SER A 78 -12.67 24.68 -4.70
C SER A 78 -13.57 23.44 -4.87
N LEU A 79 -14.81 23.64 -5.32
CA LEU A 79 -15.75 22.55 -5.62
C LEU A 79 -15.18 21.58 -6.68
N LEU A 80 -14.52 22.12 -7.71
CA LEU A 80 -13.86 21.30 -8.71
C LEU A 80 -12.76 20.44 -8.08
N ASN A 81 -11.93 21.01 -7.22
CA ASN A 81 -10.88 20.26 -6.54
C ASN A 81 -11.48 19.13 -5.67
N PHE A 82 -12.58 19.41 -4.96
CA PHE A 82 -13.30 18.39 -4.20
C PHE A 82 -13.80 17.25 -5.08
N ILE A 83 -14.48 17.54 -6.19
CA ILE A 83 -14.98 16.53 -7.13
C ILE A 83 -13.82 15.70 -7.71
N LEU A 84 -12.71 16.34 -8.10
CA LEU A 84 -11.55 15.64 -8.63
C LEU A 84 -10.91 14.69 -7.61
N ASN A 85 -10.91 15.03 -6.31
CA ASN A 85 -10.43 14.12 -5.25
C ASN A 85 -11.45 13.00 -4.96
N VAL A 86 -12.75 13.29 -4.97
CA VAL A 86 -13.82 12.28 -4.83
C VAL A 86 -13.71 11.22 -5.93
N CYS A 87 -13.45 11.65 -7.16
CA CYS A 87 -13.28 10.81 -8.35
C CYS A 87 -11.89 10.16 -8.46
N LEU A 88 -11.01 10.33 -7.46
CA LEU A 88 -9.64 9.80 -7.45
C LEU A 88 -8.74 10.33 -8.59
N ILE A 89 -9.10 11.42 -9.24
CA ILE A 89 -8.32 12.02 -10.35
C ILE A 89 -7.17 12.84 -9.79
N LYS A 90 -7.42 13.57 -8.71
CA LYS A 90 -6.42 14.40 -8.01
C LYS A 90 -6.26 13.90 -6.58
N ASN A 91 -5.05 14.03 -6.06
CA ASN A 91 -4.66 13.63 -4.70
C ASN A 91 -4.12 14.84 -3.91
N SER A 92 -4.74 16.01 -4.11
CA SER A 92 -4.27 17.29 -3.56
C SER A 92 -4.38 17.36 -2.03
N TYR A 93 -5.30 16.59 -1.44
CA TYR A 93 -5.51 16.57 0.00
C TYR A 93 -4.38 15.87 0.73
N VAL A 94 -4.10 14.63 0.34
CA VAL A 94 -3.11 13.76 0.96
C VAL A 94 -2.38 12.98 -0.13
N GLY A 95 -1.06 13.05 -0.13
CA GLY A 95 -0.22 12.37 -1.12
C GLY A 95 -0.57 10.88 -1.25
N ALA A 96 -0.75 10.17 -0.12
CA ALA A 96 -1.12 8.75 -0.05
C ALA A 96 -2.28 8.34 -0.96
N PHE A 97 -3.23 9.25 -1.22
CA PHE A 97 -4.48 8.91 -1.88
C PHE A 97 -4.33 8.45 -3.33
N TRP A 98 -3.16 8.70 -3.95
CA TRP A 98 -2.84 8.15 -5.28
C TRP A 98 -3.04 6.63 -5.35
N PHE A 99 -2.74 5.93 -4.25
CA PHE A 99 -2.82 4.47 -4.19
C PHE A 99 -4.24 3.96 -4.39
N VAL A 100 -5.25 4.68 -3.90
CA VAL A 100 -6.66 4.24 -4.02
C VAL A 100 -7.07 4.21 -5.49
N GLN A 101 -6.61 5.20 -6.28
CA GLN A 101 -6.79 5.21 -7.73
C GLN A 101 -6.12 4.01 -8.37
N THR A 102 -4.81 3.83 -8.13
CA THR A 102 -4.02 2.75 -8.72
C THR A 102 -4.54 1.36 -8.36
N TYR A 103 -4.89 1.15 -7.09
CA TYR A 103 -5.48 -0.09 -6.61
C TYR A 103 -6.84 -0.36 -7.25
N THR A 104 -7.69 0.65 -7.37
CA THR A 104 -9.00 0.51 -8.03
C THR A 104 -8.85 0.05 -9.47
N ILE A 105 -7.93 0.65 -10.22
CA ILE A 105 -7.64 0.27 -11.61
C ILE A 105 -7.13 -1.17 -11.68
N LEU A 106 -6.14 -1.53 -10.86
CA LEU A 106 -5.58 -2.89 -10.81
C LEU A 106 -6.63 -3.94 -10.42
N ALA A 107 -7.43 -3.63 -9.41
CA ALA A 107 -8.47 -4.52 -8.92
C ALA A 107 -9.53 -4.74 -10.00
N LEU A 108 -10.00 -3.71 -10.72
CA LEU A 108 -10.94 -3.86 -11.84
C LEU A 108 -10.34 -4.71 -12.98
N LEU A 109 -9.08 -4.44 -13.35
CA LEU A 109 -8.36 -5.17 -14.41
C LEU A 109 -7.93 -6.58 -14.00
N SER A 110 -7.99 -6.93 -12.71
CA SER A 110 -7.48 -8.19 -12.15
C SER A 110 -8.00 -9.45 -12.86
N GLY A 111 -9.21 -9.44 -13.41
CA GLY A 111 -9.78 -10.57 -14.15
C GLY A 111 -9.15 -10.78 -15.52
N GLY A 112 -8.74 -9.70 -16.18
CA GLY A 112 -7.92 -9.78 -17.39
C GLY A 112 -6.54 -10.32 -17.05
N ILE A 113 -5.91 -9.76 -16.01
CA ILE A 113 -4.60 -10.19 -15.51
C ILE A 113 -4.64 -11.67 -15.12
N PHE A 114 -5.70 -12.13 -14.44
CA PHE A 114 -5.92 -13.51 -14.06
C PHE A 114 -5.95 -14.46 -15.27
N LYS A 115 -6.71 -14.12 -16.31
CA LYS A 115 -6.77 -14.92 -17.56
C LYS A 115 -5.39 -15.05 -18.20
N TRP A 116 -4.62 -13.96 -18.23
CA TRP A 116 -3.25 -13.96 -18.74
C TRP A 116 -2.32 -14.84 -17.88
N ILE A 117 -2.39 -14.70 -16.56
CA ILE A 117 -1.57 -15.48 -15.62
C ILE A 117 -1.88 -16.97 -15.69
N ARG A 118 -3.15 -17.33 -15.86
CA ARG A 118 -3.57 -18.73 -16.03
C ARG A 118 -3.09 -19.31 -17.36
N LYS A 119 -3.12 -18.53 -18.45
CA LYS A 119 -2.78 -19.00 -19.80
C LYS A 119 -1.29 -19.18 -20.03
N TYR A 120 -0.45 -18.28 -19.53
CA TYR A 120 0.98 -18.27 -19.80
C TYR A 120 1.81 -18.75 -18.61
N SER A 121 3.03 -19.22 -18.88
CA SER A 121 3.99 -19.60 -17.83
C SER A 121 4.53 -18.36 -17.11
N TYR A 122 4.86 -18.50 -15.81
CA TYR A 122 5.41 -17.39 -15.03
C TYR A 122 6.76 -16.89 -15.58
N TRP A 123 7.52 -17.73 -16.27
CA TRP A 123 8.77 -17.37 -16.97
C TRP A 123 8.57 -16.32 -18.07
N ILE A 124 7.35 -16.20 -18.61
CA ILE A 124 7.01 -15.20 -19.63
C ILE A 124 6.42 -13.95 -18.97
N ILE A 125 5.49 -14.14 -18.03
CA ILE A 125 4.74 -13.05 -17.41
C ILE A 125 5.65 -12.19 -16.52
N LEU A 126 6.56 -12.82 -15.77
CA LEU A 126 7.40 -12.12 -14.80
C LEU A 126 8.39 -11.15 -15.50
N PRO A 127 9.12 -11.52 -16.56
CA PRO A 127 9.94 -10.56 -17.31
C PRO A 127 9.14 -9.43 -17.93
N ILE A 128 7.96 -9.70 -18.52
CA ILE A 128 7.11 -8.65 -19.10
C ILE A 128 6.69 -7.65 -18.02
N SER A 129 6.20 -8.16 -16.88
CA SER A 129 5.83 -7.34 -15.74
C SER A 129 7.02 -6.55 -15.18
N PHE A 130 8.21 -7.13 -15.19
CA PHE A 130 9.44 -6.44 -14.76
C PHE A 130 9.87 -5.34 -15.74
N VAL A 131 9.77 -5.55 -17.04
CA VAL A 131 10.05 -4.50 -18.05
C VAL A 131 9.09 -3.32 -17.90
N LEU A 132 7.79 -3.61 -17.71
CA LEU A 132 6.77 -2.59 -17.42
C LEU A 132 7.06 -1.82 -16.12
N TYR A 133 7.62 -2.49 -15.12
CA TYR A 133 8.03 -1.86 -13.87
C TYR A 133 9.20 -0.90 -14.06
N ILE A 134 10.24 -1.32 -14.78
CA ILE A 134 11.43 -0.49 -15.03
C ILE A 134 11.07 0.70 -15.95
N SER A 135 10.22 0.50 -16.95
CA SER A 135 9.77 1.58 -17.83
C SER A 135 9.03 2.69 -17.07
N ALA A 136 8.31 2.36 -15.98
CA ALA A 136 7.68 3.35 -15.11
C ALA A 136 8.69 4.33 -14.50
N PHE A 137 9.88 3.88 -14.09
CA PHE A 137 10.94 4.77 -13.61
C PHE A 137 11.55 5.61 -14.74
N GLY A 138 11.65 5.06 -15.94
CA GLY A 138 12.06 5.82 -17.13
C GLY A 138 11.10 6.97 -17.44
N MET A 139 9.79 6.73 -17.39
CA MET A 139 8.78 7.77 -17.61
C MET A 139 8.84 8.88 -16.55
N GLU A 140 9.08 8.53 -15.29
CA GLU A 140 9.23 9.50 -14.20
C GLU A 140 10.35 10.50 -14.48
N TYR A 141 11.51 9.98 -14.90
CA TYR A 141 12.70 10.79 -15.13
C TYR A 141 12.66 11.59 -16.42
N LEU A 142 12.06 11.04 -17.49
CA LEU A 142 12.14 11.61 -18.84
C LEU A 142 10.98 12.54 -19.20
N VAL A 143 9.79 12.33 -18.61
CA VAL A 143 8.53 12.87 -19.16
C VAL A 143 7.81 13.79 -18.17
N LEU A 144 7.71 13.42 -16.89
CA LEU A 144 6.90 14.18 -15.92
C LEU A 144 7.43 15.60 -15.62
N GLY A 145 8.73 15.85 -15.77
CA GLY A 145 9.33 17.17 -15.54
C GLY A 145 9.26 18.14 -16.73
N ARG A 146 8.67 17.73 -17.87
CA ARG A 146 8.70 18.48 -19.14
C ARG A 146 7.33 18.77 -19.74
N ILE A 147 6.25 18.55 -18.98
CA ILE A 147 4.88 18.68 -19.46
C ILE A 147 4.21 19.88 -18.82
N ASP A 148 3.80 20.83 -19.66
CA ASP A 148 3.09 22.04 -19.24
C ASP A 148 1.56 21.82 -19.12
N MET A 149 1.03 20.76 -19.75
CA MET A 149 -0.39 20.43 -19.78
C MET A 149 -0.82 19.61 -18.54
N GLU A 150 -1.58 20.22 -17.61
CA GLU A 150 -2.00 19.58 -16.34
C GLU A 150 -2.71 18.22 -16.57
N VAL A 151 -3.65 18.16 -17.51
CA VAL A 151 -4.44 16.93 -17.79
C VAL A 151 -3.54 15.78 -18.26
N LEU A 152 -2.59 16.06 -19.15
CA LEU A 152 -1.66 15.06 -19.65
C LEU A 152 -0.72 14.59 -18.53
N GLY A 153 -0.26 15.52 -17.68
CA GLY A 153 0.54 15.21 -16.50
C GLY A 153 -0.17 14.27 -15.53
N LEU A 154 -1.46 14.51 -15.25
CA LEU A 154 -2.26 13.65 -14.38
C LEU A 154 -2.43 12.23 -14.96
N LEU A 155 -2.71 12.12 -16.26
CA LEU A 155 -2.89 10.82 -16.93
C LEU A 155 -1.59 10.02 -16.95
N LEU A 156 -0.46 10.65 -17.27
CA LEU A 156 0.83 10.00 -17.28
C LEU A 156 1.29 9.60 -15.88
N ASN A 157 1.00 10.42 -14.86
CA ASN A 157 1.26 10.06 -13.47
C ASN A 157 0.45 8.83 -13.05
N ALA A 158 -0.85 8.78 -13.40
CA ALA A 158 -1.69 7.61 -13.12
C ALA A 158 -1.16 6.34 -13.83
N LEU A 159 -0.75 6.47 -15.10
CA LEU A 159 -0.14 5.38 -15.87
C LEU A 159 1.18 4.90 -15.24
N MET A 160 2.05 5.83 -14.85
CA MET A 160 3.32 5.54 -14.19
C MET A 160 3.10 4.79 -12.88
N LEU A 161 2.22 5.29 -12.01
CA LEU A 161 1.91 4.65 -10.74
C LEU A 161 1.30 3.26 -10.93
N PHE A 162 0.47 3.08 -11.96
CA PHE A 162 -0.05 1.79 -12.38
C PHE A 162 1.05 0.81 -12.79
N LEU A 163 1.94 1.23 -13.71
CA LEU A 163 3.04 0.39 -14.21
C LEU A 163 4.06 0.04 -13.12
N ARG A 164 4.29 0.95 -12.17
CA ARG A 164 5.10 0.71 -10.97
C ARG A 164 4.43 -0.30 -10.03
N SER A 165 3.11 -0.21 -9.85
CA SER A 165 2.36 -1.01 -8.88
C SER A 165 2.01 -2.41 -9.37
N GLN A 166 1.81 -2.60 -10.69
CA GLN A 166 1.38 -3.88 -11.25
C GLN A 166 2.38 -5.02 -10.98
N PHE A 167 3.68 -4.73 -10.86
CA PHE A 167 4.69 -5.78 -10.65
C PHE A 167 4.47 -6.54 -9.34
N SER A 168 4.32 -5.82 -8.22
CA SER A 168 4.07 -6.46 -6.93
C SER A 168 2.76 -7.26 -6.93
N PHE A 169 1.74 -6.73 -7.62
CA PHE A 169 0.44 -7.38 -7.77
C PHE A 169 0.52 -8.68 -8.58
N VAL A 170 1.20 -8.67 -9.73
CA VAL A 170 1.43 -9.83 -10.60
C VAL A 170 2.27 -10.90 -9.90
N VAL A 171 3.32 -10.49 -9.19
CA VAL A 171 4.13 -11.41 -8.38
C VAL A 171 3.26 -12.12 -7.33
N GLY A 172 2.38 -11.39 -6.64
CA GLY A 172 1.41 -11.99 -5.71
C GLY A 172 0.48 -13.02 -6.37
N MET A 173 -0.02 -12.73 -7.57
CA MET A 173 -0.86 -13.65 -8.33
C MET A 173 -0.10 -14.91 -8.80
N ILE A 174 1.15 -14.77 -9.25
CA ILE A 174 2.00 -15.90 -9.63
C ILE A 174 2.27 -16.81 -8.41
N LEU A 175 2.52 -16.21 -7.25
CA LEU A 175 2.73 -16.98 -6.02
C LEU A 175 1.50 -17.77 -5.59
N ALA A 176 0.30 -17.24 -5.85
CA ALA A 176 -0.95 -17.95 -5.64
C ALA A 176 -1.16 -19.08 -6.66
N LYS A 177 -0.83 -18.85 -7.94
CA LYS A 177 -0.94 -19.86 -9.01
C LYS A 177 -0.07 -21.09 -8.76
N GLU A 178 1.18 -20.87 -8.39
CA GLU A 178 2.20 -21.91 -8.31
C GLU A 178 2.34 -22.51 -6.90
N ASP A 179 1.48 -22.09 -5.95
CA ASP A 179 1.52 -22.50 -4.55
C ASP A 179 2.93 -22.46 -3.93
N ILE A 180 3.74 -21.48 -4.34
CA ILE A 180 5.19 -21.40 -4.01
C ILE A 180 5.41 -21.35 -2.50
N LEU A 181 4.50 -20.70 -1.77
CA LEU A 181 4.57 -20.62 -0.30
C LEU A 181 4.45 -22.01 0.36
N GLU A 182 3.75 -22.96 -0.25
CA GLU A 182 3.56 -24.30 0.31
C GLU A 182 4.61 -25.29 -0.23
N HIS A 183 4.93 -25.21 -1.53
CA HIS A 183 5.75 -26.21 -2.22
C HIS A 183 7.26 -25.92 -2.22
N CYS A 184 7.69 -24.70 -1.90
CA CYS A 184 9.12 -24.37 -1.91
C CYS A 184 9.85 -24.95 -0.69
N LYS A 185 10.62 -26.03 -0.90
CA LYS A 185 11.43 -26.69 0.14
C LYS A 185 12.35 -25.71 0.88
N PHE A 186 12.94 -24.74 0.17
CA PHE A 186 13.79 -23.71 0.76
C PHE A 186 13.01 -22.81 1.74
N LEU A 187 11.84 -22.31 1.32
CA LEU A 187 10.95 -21.51 2.18
C LEU A 187 10.47 -22.31 3.39
N SER A 188 10.16 -23.59 3.19
CA SER A 188 9.76 -24.49 4.29
C SER A 188 10.88 -24.70 5.32
N LYS A 189 12.15 -24.68 4.90
CA LYS A 189 13.31 -24.80 5.79
C LYS A 189 13.54 -23.52 6.58
N ILE A 190 13.35 -22.36 5.95
CA ILE A 190 13.38 -21.05 6.64
C ILE A 190 12.24 -20.95 7.65
N ARG A 191 11.02 -21.33 7.26
CA ARG A 191 9.79 -21.36 8.11
C ARG A 191 9.99 -22.11 9.42
N LYS A 192 10.58 -23.29 9.34
CA LYS A 192 10.73 -24.21 10.48
C LYS A 192 11.82 -23.78 11.47
N ASN A 193 12.71 -22.87 11.09
CA ASN A 193 13.81 -22.45 11.93
C ASN A 193 13.47 -21.13 12.65
N PRO A 194 13.61 -21.04 13.98
CA PRO A 194 13.26 -19.82 14.72
C PRO A 194 14.19 -18.62 14.46
N ILE A 195 15.41 -18.84 13.92
CA ILE A 195 16.47 -17.83 13.79
C ILE A 195 16.65 -17.38 12.33
N LEU A 196 16.54 -18.29 11.36
CA LEU A 196 16.76 -17.98 9.94
C LEU A 196 15.88 -16.83 9.40
N PRO A 197 14.60 -16.71 9.77
CA PRO A 197 13.78 -15.57 9.36
C PRO A 197 14.37 -14.23 9.84
N TRP A 198 14.84 -14.15 11.07
CA TRP A 198 15.45 -12.93 11.62
C TRP A 198 16.77 -12.57 10.93
N LEU A 199 17.61 -13.57 10.64
CA LEU A 199 18.85 -13.34 9.87
C LEU A 199 18.57 -12.83 8.47
N PHE A 200 17.57 -13.40 7.78
CA PHE A 200 17.17 -12.95 6.45
C PHE A 200 16.54 -11.55 6.50
N LEU A 201 15.78 -11.21 7.55
CA LEU A 201 15.28 -9.85 7.79
C LEU A 201 16.42 -8.85 7.95
N ILE A 202 17.40 -9.16 8.79
CA ILE A 202 18.59 -8.32 8.99
C ILE A 202 19.34 -8.12 7.67
N LEU A 203 19.51 -9.17 6.87
CA LEU A 203 20.13 -9.07 5.56
C LEU A 203 19.36 -8.13 4.62
N ILE A 204 18.03 -8.24 4.55
CA ILE A 204 17.20 -7.32 3.73
C ILE A 204 17.37 -5.88 4.21
N ILE A 205 17.38 -5.66 5.52
CA ILE A 205 17.56 -4.33 6.11
C ILE A 205 18.92 -3.75 5.71
N ILE A 206 20.00 -4.54 5.80
CA ILE A 206 21.35 -4.10 5.40
C ILE A 206 21.38 -3.79 3.90
N VAL A 207 20.85 -4.69 3.07
CA VAL A 207 20.81 -4.49 1.61
C VAL A 207 20.03 -3.23 1.25
N ARG A 208 18.87 -2.99 1.90
CA ARG A 208 18.03 -1.81 1.65
C ARG A 208 18.63 -0.52 2.18
N ALA A 209 19.36 -0.57 3.29
CA ALA A 209 20.09 0.59 3.79
C ALA A 209 21.15 1.08 2.78
N ASN A 210 21.75 0.15 2.02
CA ASN A 210 22.69 0.45 0.94
C ASN A 210 21.98 0.81 -0.38
N LEU A 211 20.89 0.11 -0.71
CA LEU A 211 20.11 0.29 -1.93
C LEU A 211 18.87 1.15 -1.67
N ARG A 212 19.09 2.47 -1.51
CA ARG A 212 18.06 3.46 -1.17
C ARG A 212 17.02 3.71 -2.27
N HIS A 213 17.21 3.15 -3.47
CA HIS A 213 16.33 3.40 -4.60
C HIS A 213 14.99 2.65 -4.49
N MET A 214 13.88 3.32 -4.85
CA MET A 214 12.52 2.76 -4.79
C MET A 214 12.31 1.52 -5.68
N ILE A 215 13.18 1.33 -6.68
CA ILE A 215 13.21 0.13 -7.55
C ILE A 215 13.30 -1.17 -6.73
N PHE A 216 13.93 -1.12 -5.54
CA PHE A 216 14.12 -2.31 -4.71
C PHE A 216 12.91 -2.63 -3.79
N ALA A 217 11.84 -1.82 -3.82
CA ALA A 217 10.72 -1.97 -2.90
C ALA A 217 9.90 -3.25 -3.07
N PRO A 218 9.56 -3.70 -4.29
CA PRO A 218 8.85 -4.97 -4.50
C PRO A 218 9.63 -6.19 -4.00
N PHE A 219 10.96 -6.20 -4.14
CA PHE A 219 11.79 -7.30 -3.67
C PHE A 219 11.80 -7.38 -2.14
N SER A 220 11.82 -6.23 -1.48
CA SER A 220 11.73 -6.17 -0.02
C SER A 220 10.36 -6.61 0.48
N ALA A 221 9.30 -6.24 -0.23
CA ALA A 221 7.95 -6.70 0.07
C ALA A 221 7.82 -8.22 -0.06
N PHE A 222 8.33 -8.80 -1.16
CA PHE A 222 8.36 -10.25 -1.33
C PHE A 222 9.08 -10.93 -0.16
N ALA A 223 10.26 -10.43 0.19
CA ALA A 223 11.07 -10.99 1.25
C ALA A 223 10.39 -10.86 2.63
N LEU A 224 9.77 -9.72 2.92
CA LEU A 224 8.97 -9.51 4.14
C LEU A 224 7.74 -10.41 4.19
N ILE A 225 7.01 -10.59 3.10
CA ILE A 225 5.83 -11.47 3.07
C ILE A 225 6.21 -12.92 3.28
N VAL A 226 7.28 -13.37 2.63
CA VAL A 226 7.84 -14.70 2.85
C VAL A 226 8.21 -14.86 4.32
N LEU A 227 8.89 -13.88 4.92
CA LEU A 227 9.27 -13.91 6.33
C LEU A 227 8.07 -13.95 7.27
N PHE A 228 7.18 -12.96 7.19
CA PHE A 228 6.02 -12.84 8.07
C PHE A 228 5.03 -13.99 7.88
N GLY A 229 4.84 -14.47 6.64
CA GLY A 229 3.98 -15.60 6.32
C GLY A 229 4.58 -16.96 6.67
N THR A 230 5.89 -17.04 6.92
CA THR A 230 6.57 -18.28 7.36
C THR A 230 6.97 -18.26 8.83
N TYR A 231 6.85 -17.14 9.54
CA TYR A 231 7.22 -17.12 10.94
C TYR A 231 6.09 -17.68 11.82
N HIS A 232 6.44 -18.53 12.78
CA HIS A 232 5.49 -19.00 13.79
C HIS A 232 5.34 -17.94 14.88
N TRP A 233 4.37 -17.04 14.71
CA TRP A 233 4.11 -15.91 15.63
C TRP A 233 3.55 -16.33 17.01
N GLY A 234 3.10 -17.58 17.14
CA GLY A 234 2.35 -18.06 18.29
C GLY A 234 0.97 -17.39 18.40
N LYS A 235 0.12 -17.89 19.31
CA LYS A 235 -1.28 -17.43 19.43
C LYS A 235 -1.39 -15.92 19.70
N ALA A 236 -0.50 -15.37 20.52
CA ALA A 236 -0.51 -13.94 20.88
C ALA A 236 -0.07 -13.05 19.70
N GLY A 237 0.98 -13.45 18.97
CA GLY A 237 1.46 -12.71 17.81
C GLY A 237 0.46 -12.74 16.67
N GLU A 238 -0.15 -13.89 16.38
CA GLU A 238 -1.22 -14.02 15.37
C GLU A 238 -2.42 -13.14 15.71
N LYS A 239 -2.88 -13.15 16.96
CA LYS A 239 -3.99 -12.28 17.40
C LYS A 239 -3.66 -10.80 17.22
N THR A 240 -2.42 -10.41 17.49
CA THR A 240 -1.94 -9.03 17.32
C THR A 240 -1.91 -8.64 15.84
N LEU A 241 -1.36 -9.50 14.97
CA LEU A 241 -1.32 -9.27 13.53
C LEU A 241 -2.72 -9.21 12.92
N LEU A 242 -3.64 -10.08 13.35
CA LEU A 242 -5.04 -10.05 12.91
C LEU A 242 -5.76 -8.77 13.36
N PHE A 243 -5.49 -8.31 14.59
CA PHE A 243 -6.03 -7.07 15.11
C PHE A 243 -5.60 -5.87 14.25
N PHE A 244 -4.28 -5.69 14.05
CA PHE A 244 -3.78 -4.60 13.21
C PHE A 244 -4.16 -4.78 11.73
N GLY A 245 -4.25 -6.02 11.25
CA GLY A 245 -4.70 -6.35 9.91
C GLY A 245 -6.10 -5.82 9.63
N LYS A 246 -7.03 -5.93 10.59
CA LYS A 246 -8.40 -5.39 10.47
C LYS A 246 -8.44 -3.87 10.32
N HIS A 247 -7.52 -3.15 10.97
CA HIS A 247 -7.44 -1.69 10.95
C HIS A 247 -6.46 -1.14 9.90
N SER A 248 -5.66 -2.00 9.27
CA SER A 248 -4.52 -1.64 8.42
C SER A 248 -4.87 -0.66 7.30
N THR A 249 -5.97 -0.88 6.56
CA THR A 249 -6.38 0.01 5.47
C THR A 249 -6.70 1.42 5.96
N ASN A 250 -7.47 1.54 7.04
CA ASN A 250 -7.83 2.85 7.57
C ASN A 250 -6.62 3.56 8.17
N MET A 251 -5.76 2.83 8.90
CA MET A 251 -4.51 3.36 9.45
C MET A 251 -3.59 3.85 8.33
N TRP A 252 -3.44 3.05 7.27
CA TRP A 252 -2.64 3.43 6.11
C TRP A 252 -3.23 4.63 5.35
N LEU A 253 -4.55 4.79 5.30
CA LEU A 253 -5.16 5.97 4.68
C LEU A 253 -5.12 7.23 5.55
N THR A 254 -4.83 7.13 6.85
CA THR A 254 -4.90 8.26 7.81
C THR A 254 -3.55 8.70 8.39
N HIS A 255 -2.52 7.84 8.36
CA HIS A 255 -1.24 8.14 8.99
C HIS A 255 -0.56 9.41 8.45
N MET A 256 -0.60 9.65 7.13
CA MET A 256 0.03 10.82 6.50
C MET A 256 -0.55 12.14 7.00
N GLN A 257 -1.83 12.17 7.30
CA GLN A 257 -2.52 13.34 7.83
C GLN A 257 -1.91 13.76 9.17
N PHE A 258 -1.58 12.80 10.04
CA PHE A 258 -1.03 13.09 11.36
C PHE A 258 0.40 13.63 11.29
N TYR A 259 1.30 12.95 10.59
CA TYR A 259 2.72 13.35 10.62
C TYR A 259 3.08 14.46 9.62
N MET A 260 2.27 14.73 8.59
CA MET A 260 2.57 15.80 7.61
C MET A 260 1.64 17.01 7.66
N ILE A 261 0.39 16.85 8.12
CA ILE A 261 -0.65 17.88 7.88
C ILE A 261 -1.16 18.47 9.19
N PHE A 262 -1.81 17.66 10.04
CA PHE A 262 -2.59 18.18 11.17
C PHE A 262 -1.83 18.23 12.49
N THR A 263 -0.98 17.25 12.76
CA THR A 263 -0.31 17.13 14.08
C THR A 263 1.18 16.76 13.98
N PRO A 264 1.99 17.36 13.07
CA PRO A 264 3.41 17.02 12.95
C PRO A 264 4.17 17.31 14.24
N THR A 265 3.83 18.39 14.94
CA THR A 265 4.45 18.77 16.23
C THR A 265 4.25 17.73 17.32
N LEU A 266 3.07 17.08 17.36
CA LEU A 266 2.78 16.00 18.30
C LEU A 266 3.52 14.71 17.93
N VAL A 267 3.49 14.33 16.65
CA VAL A 267 4.14 13.09 16.18
C VAL A 267 5.66 13.16 16.36
N PHE A 268 6.25 14.30 16.08
CA PHE A 268 7.70 14.54 16.21
C PHE A 268 8.10 15.23 17.52
N ALA A 269 7.22 15.22 18.54
CA ALA A 269 7.52 15.78 19.85
C ALA A 269 8.72 15.09 20.53
N SER A 270 8.95 13.81 20.24
CA SER A 270 10.10 13.05 20.72
C SER A 270 11.15 12.88 19.63
N ARG A 271 12.43 12.91 20.02
CA ARG A 271 13.56 12.52 19.14
C ARG A 271 13.73 11.00 19.05
N ASN A 272 13.01 10.22 19.85
CA ASN A 272 13.09 8.76 19.85
C ASN A 272 12.17 8.17 18.77
N VAL A 273 12.76 7.41 17.84
CA VAL A 273 12.05 6.79 16.70
C VAL A 273 10.91 5.86 17.14
N PHE A 274 11.09 5.13 18.25
CA PHE A 274 10.05 4.24 18.75
C PHE A 274 8.85 5.02 19.29
N VAL A 275 9.10 6.16 19.94
CA VAL A 275 8.03 7.03 20.45
C VAL A 275 7.27 7.67 19.27
N ILE A 276 7.99 8.16 18.25
CA ILE A 276 7.38 8.68 17.02
C ILE A 276 6.46 7.64 16.38
N MET A 277 6.96 6.40 16.22
CA MET A 277 6.20 5.30 15.63
C MET A 277 4.96 4.95 16.46
N LEU A 278 5.12 4.83 17.79
CA LEU A 278 4.01 4.50 18.69
C LEU A 278 2.93 5.58 18.67
N THR A 279 3.31 6.87 18.69
CA THR A 279 2.38 8.00 18.59
C THR A 279 1.63 7.95 17.26
N LEU A 280 2.32 7.75 16.15
CA LEU A 280 1.69 7.68 14.83
C LEU A 280 0.73 6.49 14.72
N VAL A 281 1.13 5.31 15.20
CA VAL A 281 0.28 4.11 15.24
C VAL A 281 -0.94 4.34 16.12
N GLY A 282 -0.77 4.95 17.29
CA GLY A 282 -1.86 5.27 18.23
C GLY A 282 -2.89 6.21 17.62
N LEU A 283 -2.45 7.33 17.03
CA LEU A 283 -3.32 8.28 16.35
C LEU A 283 -4.04 7.65 15.15
N SER A 284 -3.32 6.88 14.33
CA SER A 284 -3.88 6.22 13.14
C SER A 284 -4.89 5.13 13.52
N LEU A 285 -4.65 4.41 14.62
CA LEU A 285 -5.57 3.40 15.14
C LEU A 285 -6.85 4.06 15.71
N ALA A 286 -6.70 5.16 16.45
CA ALA A 286 -7.84 5.94 16.94
C ALA A 286 -8.70 6.45 15.76
N ALA A 287 -8.07 6.99 14.71
CA ALA A 287 -8.76 7.38 13.48
C ALA A 287 -9.46 6.19 12.82
N SER A 288 -8.83 5.01 12.79
CA SER A 288 -9.47 3.81 12.26
C SER A 288 -10.76 3.46 12.98
N TYR A 289 -10.82 3.57 14.30
CA TYR A 289 -12.05 3.30 15.05
C TYR A 289 -13.18 4.26 14.69
N VAL A 290 -12.86 5.55 14.53
CA VAL A 290 -13.84 6.56 14.10
C VAL A 290 -14.37 6.24 12.69
N VAL A 291 -13.47 5.89 11.76
CA VAL A 291 -13.84 5.52 10.39
C VAL A 291 -14.71 4.26 10.39
N ASP A 292 -14.33 3.22 11.14
CA ASP A 292 -15.08 1.97 11.24
C ASP A 292 -16.47 2.19 11.83
N TRP A 293 -16.59 3.06 12.83
CA TRP A 293 -17.87 3.43 13.43
C TRP A 293 -18.80 4.09 12.40
N ILE A 294 -18.34 5.12 11.68
CA ILE A 294 -19.12 5.79 10.62
C ILE A 294 -19.48 4.80 9.51
N TYR A 295 -18.51 3.99 9.08
CA TYR A 295 -18.69 2.98 8.04
C TYR A 295 -19.79 1.97 8.40
N THR A 296 -19.83 1.52 9.66
CA THR A 296 -20.84 0.58 10.15
C THR A 296 -22.24 1.20 10.16
N ILE A 297 -22.35 2.50 10.49
CA ILE A 297 -23.61 3.24 10.42
C ILE A 297 -24.10 3.31 8.96
N LEU A 298 -23.20 3.60 8.01
CA LEU A 298 -23.56 3.68 6.60
C LEU A 298 -23.94 2.31 6.03
N GLN A 299 -23.23 1.23 6.37
CA GLN A 299 -23.57 -0.12 5.92
C GLN A 299 -24.95 -0.58 6.37
N LYS A 300 -25.40 -0.20 7.57
CA LYS A 300 -26.77 -0.49 8.04
C LYS A 300 -27.84 0.18 7.18
N LYS A 301 -27.53 1.32 6.57
CA LYS A 301 -28.44 2.08 5.71
C LYS A 301 -28.35 1.68 4.23
N ILE A 302 -27.17 1.26 3.78
CA ILE A 302 -26.90 0.88 2.39
C ILE A 302 -26.17 -0.48 2.41
N PRO A 303 -26.90 -1.61 2.41
CA PRO A 303 -26.29 -2.93 2.37
C PRO A 303 -25.65 -3.19 0.99
N ILE A 304 -24.33 -3.39 0.97
CA ILE A 304 -23.49 -3.59 -0.24
C ILE A 304 -22.76 -4.94 -0.22
#